data_AF-A0A960KCS9-F1
#
_entry.id   AF-A0A960KCS9-F1
#
_cell.length_a   1.000
_cell.length_b   1.000
_cell.length_c   1.000
_cell.angle_alpha   90.00
_cell.angle_beta   90.00
_cell.angle_gamma   90.00
#
_symmetry.space_group_name_H-M   'P 1'
#
loop_
_entity.id
_entity.type
_entity.pdbx_description
1 polymer ?
#
loop_
_entity_poly.entity_id
_entity_poly.type
_entity_poly.pdbx_seq_one_letter_code
_entity_poly.pdbx_strand_id
1 'polypeptide(L)'
;ALLEEEAEAAGRDHHDITKAVVTFVDVPSIESPQQGADKLEHWFGFDPTPLMGFLLRGTAGEVAHQLHEYVDAGASEVIVVIANDRPLDVLDELTPAFDALSR
;
A
#
# COMPACT_ATOMS: atom_id res chain seq x y z
N ALA A 1 -21.37 -1.62 5.95
CA ALA A 1 -22.46 -2.00 5.01
C ALA A 1 -22.13 -3.29 4.26
N LEU A 2 -21.43 -3.29 3.11
CA LEU A 2 -21.18 -4.53 2.33
C LEU A 2 -20.42 -5.63 3.12
N LEU A 3 -19.36 -5.28 3.85
CA LEU A 3 -18.61 -6.26 4.64
C LEU A 3 -19.44 -6.86 5.80
N GLU A 4 -20.29 -6.05 6.43
CA GLU A 4 -21.16 -6.48 7.53
C GLU A 4 -22.23 -7.46 7.03
N GLU A 5 -22.88 -7.12 5.92
CA GLU A 5 -23.91 -7.95 5.29
C GLU A 5 -23.34 -9.31 4.82
N GLU A 6 -22.17 -9.31 4.18
CA GLU A 6 -21.50 -10.54 3.75
C GLU A 6 -20.99 -11.38 4.94
N ALA A 7 -20.50 -10.75 6.00
CA ALA A 7 -20.10 -11.44 7.23
C ALA A 7 -21.32 -12.09 7.92
N GLU A 8 -22.42 -11.36 8.03
CA GLU A 8 -23.68 -11.86 8.59
C GLU A 8 -24.22 -13.04 7.77
N ALA A 9 -24.24 -12.92 6.44
CA ALA A 9 -24.64 -14.00 5.53
C ALA A 9 -23.77 -15.25 5.68
N ALA A 10 -22.48 -15.07 5.99
CA ALA A 10 -21.53 -16.15 6.29
C ALA A 10 -21.61 -16.66 7.74
N GLY A 11 -22.47 -16.11 8.60
CA GLY A 11 -22.57 -16.47 10.01
C GLY A 11 -21.34 -16.09 10.84
N ARG A 12 -20.62 -15.03 10.44
CA ARG A 12 -19.42 -14.53 11.09
C ARG A 12 -19.66 -13.16 11.70
N ASP A 13 -19.02 -12.88 12.84
CA ASP A 13 -18.94 -11.50 13.32
C ASP A 13 -17.90 -10.75 12.47
N HIS A 14 -18.34 -9.67 11.83
CA HIS A 14 -17.46 -8.78 11.07
C HIS A 14 -16.36 -8.14 11.94
N HIS A 15 -16.53 -8.08 13.27
CA HIS A 15 -15.48 -7.64 14.20
C HIS A 15 -14.32 -8.63 14.30
N ASP A 16 -14.53 -9.92 13.98
CA ASP A 16 -13.48 -10.94 13.94
C ASP A 16 -12.71 -10.95 12.60
N ILE A 17 -13.06 -10.08 11.65
CA ILE A 17 -12.41 -9.99 10.35
C ILE A 17 -11.31 -8.93 10.41
N THR A 18 -10.06 -9.35 10.20
CA THR A 18 -8.93 -8.42 10.02
C THR A 18 -9.17 -7.55 8.79
N LYS A 19 -9.25 -6.23 8.99
CA LYS A 19 -9.43 -5.25 7.93
C LYS A 19 -8.05 -4.87 7.41
N ALA A 20 -7.60 -5.53 6.36
CA ALA A 20 -6.30 -5.29 5.76
C ALA A 20 -6.42 -4.56 4.41
N VAL A 21 -5.48 -3.66 4.14
CA VAL A 21 -5.28 -3.07 2.81
C VAL A 21 -3.98 -3.58 2.23
N VAL A 22 -4.00 -3.98 0.95
CA VAL A 22 -2.79 -4.27 0.17
C VAL A 22 -2.66 -3.19 -0.89
N THR A 23 -1.51 -2.52 -0.95
CA THR A 23 -1.28 -1.44 -1.92
C THR A 23 0.15 -1.46 -2.47
N PHE A 24 0.36 -0.82 -3.62
CA PHE A 24 1.70 -0.67 -4.19
C PHE A 24 2.31 0.65 -3.76
N VAL A 25 3.62 0.67 -3.51
CA VAL A 25 4.34 1.89 -3.13
C VAL A 25 5.60 2.07 -3.96
N ASP A 26 5.94 3.31 -4.28
CA ASP A 26 7.22 3.71 -4.87
C ASP A 26 7.68 5.06 -4.31
N VAL A 27 8.96 5.17 -4.00
CA VAL A 27 9.60 6.41 -3.53
C VAL A 27 10.63 6.83 -4.59
N PRO A 28 10.29 7.76 -5.51
CA PRO A 28 11.10 8.01 -6.71
C PRO A 28 12.51 8.54 -6.46
N SER A 29 12.80 9.07 -5.26
CA SER A 29 14.17 9.46 -4.87
C SER A 29 15.11 8.26 -4.75
N ILE A 30 14.58 7.05 -4.58
CA ILE A 30 15.35 5.82 -4.51
C ILE A 30 15.44 5.23 -5.91
N GLU A 31 16.38 5.76 -6.68
CA GLU A 31 16.57 5.37 -8.07
C GLU A 31 16.96 3.89 -8.21
N SER A 32 16.27 3.19 -9.11
CA SER A 32 16.56 1.82 -9.49
C SER A 32 16.26 1.53 -10.96
N PRO A 33 16.76 0.41 -11.55
CA PRO A 33 16.53 0.08 -12.95
C PRO A 33 15.05 -0.16 -13.30
N GLN A 34 14.25 -0.66 -12.36
CA GLN A 34 12.80 -0.78 -12.49
C GLN A 34 12.10 -0.24 -11.25
N GLN A 35 11.26 0.78 -11.43
CA GLN A 35 10.43 1.35 -10.38
C GLN A 35 9.12 1.90 -10.91
N GLY A 36 8.11 2.02 -10.04
CA GLY A 36 6.77 2.48 -10.39
C GLY A 36 6.15 1.67 -11.52
N ALA A 37 5.67 2.36 -12.57
CA ALA A 37 5.00 1.75 -13.71
C ALA A 37 5.82 0.64 -14.38
N ASP A 38 7.11 0.87 -14.63
CA ASP A 38 7.99 -0.10 -15.29
C ASP A 38 8.12 -1.40 -14.47
N LYS A 39 8.12 -1.27 -13.14
CA LYS A 39 8.16 -2.43 -12.24
C LYS A 39 6.84 -3.20 -12.26
N LEU A 40 5.72 -2.50 -12.28
CA LEU A 40 4.40 -3.11 -12.40
C LEU A 40 4.24 -3.82 -13.74
N GLU A 41 4.63 -3.20 -14.85
CA GLU A 41 4.62 -3.82 -16.18
C GLU A 41 5.46 -5.09 -16.20
N HIS A 42 6.66 -5.05 -15.60
CA HIS A 42 7.53 -6.22 -15.49
C HIS A 42 6.89 -7.38 -14.73
N TRP A 43 6.21 -7.12 -13.61
CA TRP A 43 5.55 -8.16 -12.82
C TRP A 43 4.31 -8.75 -13.49
N PHE A 44 3.51 -7.89 -14.12
CA PHE A 44 2.20 -8.27 -14.62
C PHE A 44 2.21 -8.66 -16.11
N GLY A 45 3.23 -8.25 -16.87
CA GLY A 45 3.38 -8.58 -18.28
C GLY A 45 2.40 -7.87 -19.21
N PHE A 46 1.79 -6.78 -18.76
CA PHE A 46 0.87 -5.94 -19.53
C PHE A 46 0.95 -4.48 -19.10
N ASP A 47 0.35 -3.58 -19.90
CA ASP A 47 0.27 -2.13 -19.63
C ASP A 47 -0.24 -1.84 -18.20
N PRO A 48 0.59 -1.23 -17.34
CA PRO A 48 0.27 -1.04 -15.92
C PRO A 48 -0.74 0.09 -15.68
N THR A 49 -1.20 0.81 -16.71
CA THR A 49 -2.14 1.95 -16.58
C THR A 49 -3.32 1.68 -15.63
N PRO A 50 -4.02 0.52 -15.67
CA PRO A 50 -5.12 0.23 -14.74
C PRO A 50 -4.69 0.10 -13.27
N LEU A 51 -3.42 -0.24 -13.03
CA LEU A 51 -2.84 -0.42 -11.70
C LEU A 51 -2.30 0.89 -11.11
N MET A 52 -2.10 1.92 -11.94
CA MET A 52 -1.50 3.18 -11.50
C MET A 52 -2.31 3.90 -10.42
N GLY A 53 -3.63 3.71 -10.40
CA GLY A 53 -4.49 4.25 -9.34
C GLY A 53 -4.29 3.58 -7.97
N PHE A 54 -3.64 2.42 -7.92
CA PHE A 54 -3.30 1.67 -6.71
C PHE A 54 -1.83 1.77 -6.33
N LEU A 55 -1.04 2.58 -7.06
CA LEU A 55 0.35 2.87 -6.76
C LEU A 55 0.46 4.20 -6.02
N LEU A 56 0.78 4.13 -4.74
CA LEU A 56 1.14 5.30 -3.94
C LEU A 56 2.57 5.70 -4.30
N ARG A 57 2.74 6.85 -4.94
CA ARG A 57 4.03 7.31 -5.46
C ARG A 57 4.31 8.75 -5.07
N GLY A 58 5.43 8.98 -4.42
CA GLY A 58 5.83 10.30 -3.96
C GLY A 58 7.04 10.25 -3.05
N THR A 59 7.29 11.32 -2.31
CA THR A 59 8.25 11.30 -1.20
C THR A 59 7.81 10.30 -0.12
N ALA A 60 8.76 9.82 0.68
CA ALA A 60 8.44 8.93 1.81
C ALA A 60 7.35 9.51 2.74
N GLY A 61 7.34 10.83 2.96
CA GLY A 61 6.32 11.50 3.76
C GLY A 61 4.92 11.52 3.12
N GLU A 62 4.83 11.77 1.81
CA GLU A 62 3.55 11.74 1.09
C GLU A 62 2.97 10.33 1.05
N VAL A 63 3.81 9.32 0.78
CA VAL A 63 3.38 7.91 0.79
C VAL A 63 2.98 7.50 2.21
N ALA A 64 3.75 7.87 3.23
CA ALA A 64 3.39 7.59 4.62
C ALA A 64 2.04 8.20 5.03
N HIS A 65 1.75 9.44 4.59
CA HIS A 65 0.47 10.09 4.85
C HIS A 65 -0.69 9.33 4.20
N GLN A 66 -0.55 8.94 2.93
CA GLN A 66 -1.56 8.15 2.21
C GLN A 66 -1.79 6.77 2.85
N LEU A 67 -0.74 6.11 3.36
CA LEU A 67 -0.88 4.86 4.09
C LEU A 67 -1.65 5.05 5.40
N HIS A 68 -1.47 6.17 6.10
CA HIS A 68 -2.24 6.50 7.30
C HIS A 68 -3.71 6.74 7.01
N GLU A 69 -4.09 7.25 5.84
CA GLU A 69 -5.50 7.38 5.47
C GLU A 69 -6.24 6.03 5.51
N TYR A 70 -5.56 4.91 5.20
CA TYR A 70 -6.16 3.58 5.35
C TYR A 70 -6.33 3.17 6.81
N VAL A 71 -5.35 3.48 7.66
CA VAL A 71 -5.43 3.21 9.10
C VAL A 71 -6.55 4.01 9.74
N ASP A 72 -6.64 5.31 9.42
CA ASP A 72 -7.70 6.22 9.85
C ASP A 72 -9.09 5.75 9.37
N ALA A 73 -9.16 5.15 8.17
CA ALA A 73 -10.37 4.52 7.65
C ALA A 73 -10.73 3.18 8.34
N GLY A 74 -9.91 2.72 9.29
CA GLY A 74 -10.16 1.53 10.10
C GLY A 74 -9.47 0.25 9.62
N ALA A 75 -8.47 0.35 8.74
CA ALA A 75 -7.59 -0.78 8.46
C ALA A 75 -6.74 -1.11 9.70
N SER A 76 -6.76 -2.36 10.12
CA SER A 76 -5.91 -2.87 11.21
C SER A 76 -4.49 -3.21 10.72
N GLU A 77 -4.36 -3.48 9.43
CA GLU A 77 -3.10 -3.89 8.79
C GLU A 77 -2.97 -3.20 7.43
N VAL A 78 -1.79 -2.68 7.13
CA VAL A 78 -1.46 -2.12 5.81
C VAL A 78 -0.25 -2.86 5.27
N ILE A 79 -0.46 -3.61 4.19
CA ILE A 79 0.55 -4.43 3.54
C ILE A 79 1.01 -3.70 2.28
N VAL A 80 2.29 -3.35 2.24
CA VAL A 80 2.88 -2.62 1.11
C VAL A 80 3.64 -3.56 0.19
N VAL A 81 3.39 -3.42 -1.11
CA VAL A 81 4.17 -4.06 -2.17
C VAL A 81 5.03 -3.01 -2.83
N ILE A 82 6.35 -3.10 -2.64
CA ILE A 82 7.27 -2.05 -3.08
C ILE A 82 7.62 -2.23 -4.55
N ALA A 83 7.06 -1.36 -5.40
CA ALA A 83 7.29 -1.31 -6.84
C ALA A 83 8.62 -0.63 -7.15
N ASN A 84 9.72 -1.16 -6.62
CA ASN A 84 11.08 -0.68 -6.81
C ASN A 84 12.06 -1.86 -6.65
N ASP A 85 13.12 -1.92 -7.46
CA ASP A 85 14.15 -2.97 -7.37
C ASP A 85 15.00 -2.89 -6.09
N ARG A 86 14.89 -1.80 -5.34
CA ARG A 86 15.60 -1.54 -4.08
C ARG A 86 14.62 -1.49 -2.90
N PRO A 87 13.89 -2.58 -2.60
CA PRO A 87 12.79 -2.54 -1.64
C PRO A 87 13.25 -2.25 -0.21
N LEU A 88 14.46 -2.67 0.17
CA LEU A 88 14.99 -2.39 1.51
C LEU A 88 15.30 -0.91 1.70
N ASP A 89 15.86 -0.26 0.68
CA ASP A 89 16.14 1.18 0.75
C ASP A 89 14.83 1.99 0.85
N VAL A 90 13.77 1.54 0.15
CA VAL A 90 12.43 2.13 0.27
C VAL A 90 11.87 1.96 1.68
N LEU A 91 12.04 0.80 2.30
CA LEU A 91 11.62 0.60 3.69
C LEU A 91 12.41 1.49 4.66
N ASP A 92 13.72 1.62 4.46
CA ASP A 92 14.59 2.44 5.31
C ASP A 92 14.15 3.92 5.32
N GLU A 93 13.62 4.45 4.21
CA GLU A 93 13.04 5.80 4.16
C GLU A 93 11.58 5.86 4.62
N LEU A 94 10.76 4.87 4.26
CA LEU A 94 9.31 4.90 4.47
C LEU A 94 8.92 4.60 5.92
N THR A 95 9.57 3.62 6.57
CA THR A 95 9.23 3.23 7.96
C THR A 95 9.38 4.40 8.93
N PRO A 96 10.49 5.17 8.96
CA PRO A 96 10.59 6.33 9.84
C PRO A 96 9.55 7.42 9.55
N ALA A 97 9.21 7.63 8.27
CA ALA A 97 8.19 8.61 7.88
C ALA A 97 6.79 8.20 8.36
N PHE A 98 6.47 6.91 8.28
CA PHE A 98 5.21 6.35 8.78
C PHE A 98 5.11 6.39 10.31
N ASP A 99 6.19 6.03 11.01
CA ASP A 99 6.26 6.06 12.47
C ASP A 99 6.10 7.49 13.03
N ALA A 100 6.63 8.49 12.32
CA ALA A 100 6.54 9.90 12.74
C ALA A 100 5.08 10.42 12.79
N LEU A 101 4.18 9.82 12.00
CA LEU A 101 2.75 10.17 11.95
C LEU A 101 1.90 9.36 12.94
N SER A 102 2.45 8.28 13.50
CA SER A 102 1.75 7.40 14.45
C SER A 102 1.94 7.84 15.92
N ARG A 103 2.71 8.90 16.16
CA ARG A 103 3.04 9.46 17.48
C ARG A 103 2.24 10.72 17.77
#